data_AF-A0A443IU41-F1
#
_entry.id   AF-A0A443IU41-F1
#
_cell.length_a   1.000
_cell.length_b   1.000
_cell.length_c   1.000
_cell.angle_alpha   90.00
_cell.angle_beta   90.00
_cell.angle_gamma   90.00
#
_symmetry.space_group_name_H-M   'P 1'
#
loop_
_entity.id
_entity.type
_entity.pdbx_description
1 polymer ?
#
loop_
_entity_poly.entity_id
_entity_poly.type
_entity_poly.pdbx_seq_one_letter_code
_entity_poly.pdbx_strand_id
1 'polypeptide(L)'
;MWHVLFLGVLICITMALRLLFFPARFKYKEVSFENFVFLGITYAVIMIGFGILYLLLDMRGLYVFNDVEMNAYASSDFLAKFGTSIYLSAVTLFSVGFGDVAPVGIGRLLAIIEALLGYTIPAAFVVRTFIDFDPSSRK
;
A
#
# COMPACT_ATOMS: atom_id res chain seq x y z
N MET A 1 1.34 -22.99 5.58
CA MET A 1 0.86 -21.78 6.26
C MET A 1 1.42 -20.50 5.63
N TRP A 2 2.74 -20.37 5.52
CA TRP A 2 3.41 -19.22 4.88
C TRP A 2 2.83 -18.77 3.53
N HIS A 3 2.84 -19.68 2.55
CA HIS A 3 2.41 -19.39 1.19
C HIS A 3 0.93 -18.98 1.11
N VAL A 4 0.11 -19.49 2.03
CA VAL A 4 -1.31 -19.13 2.14
C VAL A 4 -1.47 -17.69 2.62
N LEU A 5 -0.71 -17.27 3.64
CA LEU A 5 -0.71 -15.89 4.12
C LEU A 5 -0.21 -14.92 3.04
N PHE A 6 0.90 -15.26 2.38
CA PHE A 6 1.46 -14.45 1.31
C PHE A 6 0.47 -14.27 0.14
N LEU A 7 -0.16 -15.36 -0.31
CA LEU A 7 -1.18 -15.31 -1.37
C LEU A 7 -2.41 -14.51 -0.91
N GLY A 8 -2.85 -14.70 0.34
CA GLY A 8 -3.98 -13.97 0.91
C GLY A 8 -3.76 -12.46 0.90
N VAL A 9 -2.57 -12.00 1.29
CA VAL A 9 -2.22 -10.57 1.28
C VAL A 9 -2.20 -10.00 -0.14
N LEU A 10 -1.63 -10.73 -1.11
CA LEU A 10 -1.67 -10.32 -2.52
C LEU A 10 -3.10 -10.22 -3.06
N ILE A 11 -3.97 -11.19 -2.71
CA ILE A 11 -5.39 -11.13 -3.07
C ILE A 11 -6.05 -9.91 -2.45
N CYS A 12 -5.82 -9.61 -1.17
CA CYS A 12 -6.37 -8.42 -0.52
C CYS A 12 -5.94 -7.11 -1.21
N ILE A 13 -4.64 -6.97 -1.53
CA ILE A 13 -4.12 -5.78 -2.24
C ILE A 13 -4.76 -5.67 -3.62
N THR A 14 -4.80 -6.76 -4.39
CA THR A 14 -5.41 -6.75 -5.73
C THR A 14 -6.91 -6.49 -5.70
N MET A 15 -7.63 -6.98 -4.69
CA MET A 15 -9.05 -6.66 -4.49
C MET A 15 -9.25 -5.19 -4.12
N ALA A 16 -8.44 -4.62 -3.24
CA ALA A 16 -8.49 -3.20 -2.88
C ALA A 16 -8.23 -2.31 -4.10
N LEU A 17 -7.21 -2.64 -4.89
CA LEU A 17 -6.92 -1.94 -6.15
C LEU A 17 -8.08 -2.12 -7.15
N ARG A 18 -8.61 -3.33 -7.34
CA ARG A 18 -9.77 -3.55 -8.21
C ARG A 18 -10.99 -2.75 -7.78
N LEU A 19 -11.23 -2.58 -6.49
CA LEU A 19 -12.35 -1.78 -5.99
C LEU A 19 -12.18 -0.30 -6.35
N LEU A 20 -10.95 0.22 -6.30
CA LEU A 20 -10.61 1.58 -6.72
C LEU A 20 -10.67 1.78 -8.25
N PHE A 21 -10.20 0.80 -9.03
CA PHE A 21 -10.11 0.89 -10.50
C PHE A 21 -11.34 0.34 -11.26
N PHE A 22 -12.19 -0.45 -10.62
CA PHE A 22 -13.37 -1.06 -11.24
C PHE A 22 -14.57 -1.05 -10.29
N PRO A 23 -15.07 0.14 -9.89
CA PRO A 23 -16.23 0.21 -9.04
C PRO A 23 -17.45 -0.39 -9.74
N ALA A 24 -18.06 -1.38 -9.09
CA ALA A 24 -19.37 -1.90 -9.46
C ALA A 24 -20.42 -0.79 -9.22
N ARG A 25 -20.72 -0.02 -10.27
CA ARG A 25 -21.84 0.94 -10.35
C ARG A 25 -22.11 1.77 -9.08
N PHE A 26 -21.11 2.49 -8.60
CA PHE A 26 -21.39 3.51 -7.59
C PHE A 26 -21.90 4.79 -8.27
N LYS A 27 -23.19 5.09 -8.06
CA LYS A 27 -23.81 6.38 -8.42
C LYS A 27 -23.37 7.43 -7.38
N TYR A 28 -22.19 8.03 -7.53
CA TYR A 28 -21.81 9.17 -6.69
C TYR A 28 -21.86 10.48 -7.48
N LYS A 29 -22.80 11.33 -7.05
CA LYS A 29 -22.85 12.75 -7.36
C LYS A 29 -21.80 13.45 -6.48
N GLU A 30 -20.87 14.17 -7.12
CA GLU A 30 -19.92 15.11 -6.52
C GLU A 30 -18.97 14.53 -5.44
N VAL A 31 -17.97 15.32 -5.04
CA VAL A 31 -16.96 14.97 -4.04
C VAL A 31 -17.62 14.75 -2.67
N SER A 32 -18.24 13.58 -2.47
CA SER A 32 -18.84 13.22 -1.18
C SER A 32 -17.74 12.81 -0.20
N PHE A 33 -17.92 13.16 1.08
CA PHE A 33 -17.06 12.72 2.18
C PHE A 33 -16.87 11.19 2.18
N GLU A 34 -17.88 10.44 1.72
CA GLU A 34 -17.81 8.98 1.54
C GLU A 34 -16.66 8.55 0.60
N ASN A 35 -16.45 9.26 -0.50
CA ASN A 35 -15.38 8.97 -1.47
C ASN A 35 -14.00 9.24 -0.87
N PHE A 36 -13.87 10.27 -0.03
CA PHE A 36 -12.63 10.58 0.67
C PHE A 36 -12.30 9.51 1.73
N VAL A 37 -13.30 9.08 2.52
CA VAL A 37 -13.14 8.00 3.49
C VAL A 37 -12.76 6.70 2.78
N PHE A 38 -13.42 6.39 1.66
CA PHE A 38 -13.09 5.23 0.83
C PHE A 38 -11.63 5.26 0.32
N LEU A 39 -11.16 6.42 -0.12
CA LEU A 39 -9.76 6.62 -0.52
C LEU A 39 -8.81 6.36 0.65
N GLY A 40 -9.09 6.91 1.83
CA GLY A 40 -8.30 6.70 3.04
C GLY A 40 -8.22 5.23 3.47
N ILE A 41 -9.35 4.51 3.42
CA ILE A 41 -9.39 3.06 3.68
C ILE A 41 -8.56 2.29 2.66
N THR A 42 -8.63 2.66 1.38
CA THR A 42 -7.83 2.02 0.32
C THR A 42 -6.34 2.16 0.60
N TYR A 43 -5.89 3.36 0.98
CA TYR A 43 -4.51 3.60 1.41
C TYR A 43 -4.11 2.76 2.61
N ALA A 44 -4.95 2.70 3.64
CA ALA A 44 -4.68 1.91 4.84
C ALA A 44 -4.53 0.41 4.53
N VAL A 45 -5.38 -0.15 3.66
CA VAL A 45 -5.32 -1.57 3.26
C VAL A 45 -4.04 -1.86 2.48
N ILE A 46 -3.66 -0.99 1.54
CA ILE A 46 -2.43 -1.17 0.75
C ILE A 46 -1.21 -1.07 1.66
N MET A 47 -1.16 -0.08 2.54
CA MET A 47 -0.08 0.10 3.50
C MET A 47 0.07 -1.12 4.43
N ILE A 48 -1.03 -1.59 5.03
CA ILE A 48 -0.98 -2.79 5.88
C ILE A 48 -0.57 -4.01 5.06
N GLY A 49 -1.07 -4.14 3.82
CA GLY A 49 -0.73 -5.24 2.93
C GLY A 49 0.76 -5.30 2.60
N PHE A 50 1.35 -4.20 2.13
CA PHE A 50 2.77 -4.14 1.82
C PHE A 50 3.65 -4.27 3.07
N GLY A 51 3.27 -3.65 4.20
CA GLY A 51 3.95 -3.86 5.47
C GLY A 51 4.01 -5.34 5.89
N ILE A 52 2.89 -6.05 5.78
CA ILE A 52 2.87 -7.50 6.04
C ILE A 52 3.72 -8.26 5.00
N LEU A 53 3.71 -7.89 3.72
CA LEU A 53 4.58 -8.52 2.71
C LEU A 53 6.07 -8.35 3.06
N TYR A 54 6.48 -7.16 3.50
CA TYR A 54 7.85 -6.89 3.91
C TYR A 54 8.25 -7.73 5.13
N LEU A 55 7.41 -7.73 6.16
CA LEU A 55 7.64 -8.53 7.37
C LEU A 55 7.70 -10.02 7.05
N LEU A 56 6.80 -10.50 6.19
CA LEU A 56 6.80 -11.88 5.79
C LEU A 56 8.16 -12.20 5.13
N LEU A 57 8.56 -11.47 4.10
CA LEU A 57 9.82 -11.77 3.44
C LEU A 57 11.04 -11.72 4.41
N ASP A 58 11.05 -10.79 5.37
CA ASP A 58 12.07 -10.73 6.43
C ASP A 58 12.07 -11.97 7.34
N MET A 59 10.91 -12.42 7.81
CA MET A 59 10.79 -13.64 8.63
C MET A 59 11.21 -14.92 7.88
N ARG A 60 11.21 -14.90 6.55
CA ARG A 60 11.73 -15.98 5.71
C ARG A 60 13.27 -16.00 5.64
N GLY A 61 13.94 -15.02 6.25
CA GLY A 61 15.38 -14.83 6.19
C GLY A 61 15.85 -14.08 4.95
N LEU A 62 14.94 -13.44 4.20
CA LEU A 62 15.32 -12.57 3.08
C LEU A 62 15.59 -11.17 3.61
N TYR A 63 16.71 -10.58 3.22
CA TYR A 63 16.98 -9.17 3.50
C TYR A 63 16.05 -8.29 2.67
N VAL A 64 15.13 -7.61 3.34
CA VAL A 64 14.05 -6.83 2.70
C VAL A 64 14.12 -5.36 3.08
N PHE A 65 14.49 -5.06 4.31
CA PHE A 65 14.70 -3.71 4.77
C PHE A 65 15.87 -3.65 5.75
N ASN A 66 16.58 -2.54 5.69
CA ASN A 66 17.62 -2.22 6.66
C ASN A 66 17.13 -1.05 7.50
N ASP A 67 17.05 -1.31 8.80
CA ASP A 67 16.76 -0.30 9.81
C ASP A 67 18.09 0.05 10.49
N VAL A 68 18.54 1.29 10.30
CA VAL A 68 19.85 1.76 10.79
C VAL A 68 19.90 1.72 12.32
N GLU A 69 18.76 1.93 13.00
CA GLU A 69 18.66 1.96 14.46
C GLU A 69 18.49 0.55 15.04
N MET A 70 17.73 -0.33 14.37
CA MET A 70 17.45 -1.67 14.89
C MET A 70 18.63 -2.64 14.80
N ASN A 71 19.61 -2.40 13.92
CA ASN A 71 20.85 -3.17 13.87
C ASN A 71 21.73 -3.01 15.14
N ALA A 72 21.53 -1.96 15.93
CA ALA A 72 22.25 -1.76 17.19
C ALA A 72 21.69 -2.59 18.36
N TYR A 73 20.43 -3.04 18.27
CA TYR A 73 19.75 -3.81 19.31
C TYR A 73 19.48 -5.24 18.82
N ALA A 74 20.37 -6.17 19.17
CA ALA A 74 20.43 -7.57 18.71
C ALA A 74 19.22 -8.47 19.07
N SER A 75 18.10 -7.89 19.52
CA SER A 75 16.87 -8.60 19.88
C SER A 75 15.65 -7.76 19.50
N SER A 76 15.45 -7.52 18.20
CA SER A 76 14.23 -6.87 17.73
C SER A 76 13.04 -7.83 17.91
N ASP A 77 12.17 -7.51 18.86
CA ASP A 77 10.91 -8.22 19.06
C ASP A 77 10.06 -8.22 17.77
N PHE A 78 9.20 -9.23 17.60
CA PHE A 78 8.34 -9.35 16.42
C PHE A 78 7.50 -8.08 16.21
N LEU A 79 7.02 -7.47 17.29
CA LEU A 79 6.21 -6.25 17.24
C LEU A 79 7.01 -5.05 16.70
N ALA A 80 8.29 -4.95 17.03
CA ALA A 80 9.18 -3.91 16.50
C ALA A 80 9.37 -4.08 15.00
N LYS A 81 9.67 -5.31 14.54
CA LYS A 81 9.77 -5.62 13.10
C LYS A 81 8.48 -5.35 12.34
N PHE A 82 7.33 -5.69 12.93
CA PHE A 82 6.03 -5.36 12.36
C PHE A 82 5.84 -3.84 12.24
N GLY A 83 6.13 -3.07 13.29
CA GLY A 83 6.09 -1.61 13.27
C GLY A 83 6.98 -1.01 12.18
N THR A 84 8.25 -1.40 12.13
CA THR A 84 9.23 -0.96 11.11
C THR A 84 8.76 -1.31 9.69
N SER A 85 8.17 -2.49 9.48
CA SER A 85 7.67 -2.91 8.17
C SER A 85 6.47 -2.09 7.69
N ILE A 86 5.53 -1.75 8.59
CA ILE A 86 4.40 -0.87 8.30
C ILE A 86 4.89 0.56 8.06
N TYR A 87 5.86 1.01 8.85
CA TYR A 87 6.48 2.33 8.67
C TYR A 87 7.16 2.45 7.31
N LEU A 88 7.98 1.46 6.91
CA LEU A 88 8.60 1.41 5.58
C LEU A 88 7.55 1.49 4.46
N SER A 89 6.47 0.73 4.60
CA SER A 89 5.36 0.77 3.66
C SER A 89 4.71 2.16 3.60
N ALA A 90 4.43 2.79 4.74
CA ALA A 90 3.86 4.14 4.78
C ALA A 90 4.77 5.18 4.08
N VAL A 91 6.05 5.22 4.42
CA VAL A 91 6.99 6.20 3.84
C VAL A 91 7.24 5.96 2.36
N THR A 92 7.08 4.71 1.89
CA THR A 92 7.21 4.34 0.48
C THR A 92 5.93 4.68 -0.30
N LEU A 93 4.77 4.28 0.21
CA LEU A 93 3.46 4.49 -0.41
C LEU A 93 3.14 5.97 -0.57
N PHE A 94 3.50 6.80 0.41
CA PHE A 94 3.33 8.25 0.33
C PHE A 94 4.55 8.98 -0.24
N SER A 95 5.58 8.25 -0.68
CA SER A 95 6.81 8.81 -1.26
C SER A 95 7.50 9.84 -0.36
N VAL A 96 7.42 9.66 0.96
CA VAL A 96 8.09 10.49 1.96
C VAL A 96 9.57 10.13 2.04
N GLY A 97 9.87 8.83 2.18
CA GLY A 97 11.23 8.29 2.08
C GLY A 97 12.28 8.97 2.98
N PHE A 98 12.04 9.05 4.30
CA PHE A 98 12.98 9.68 5.25
C PHE A 98 14.40 9.09 5.22
N GLY A 99 14.55 7.84 4.82
CA GLY A 99 15.85 7.19 4.60
C GLY A 99 16.45 6.52 5.84
N ASP A 100 15.74 6.57 6.96
CA ASP A 100 16.02 5.86 8.21
C ASP A 100 15.75 4.34 8.10
N VAL A 101 14.70 3.96 7.38
CA VAL A 101 14.41 2.58 7.00
C VAL A 101 14.41 2.50 5.48
N ALA A 102 15.33 1.72 4.93
CA ALA A 102 15.52 1.63 3.48
C ALA A 102 15.23 0.21 2.96
N PRO A 103 14.53 0.07 1.82
CA PRO A 103 14.32 -1.22 1.21
C PRO A 103 15.63 -1.76 0.62
N VAL A 104 15.91 -3.04 0.88
CA VAL A 104 17.10 -3.75 0.39
C VAL A 104 16.71 -5.09 -0.23
N GLY A 105 17.63 -5.69 -0.99
CA GLY A 105 17.40 -6.98 -1.65
C GLY A 105 16.12 -6.98 -2.47
N ILE A 106 15.25 -7.97 -2.24
CA ILE A 106 13.96 -8.11 -2.92
C ILE A 106 12.94 -7.03 -2.50
N GLY A 107 13.12 -6.40 -1.33
CA GLY A 107 12.28 -5.31 -0.85
C GLY A 107 12.30 -4.10 -1.77
N ARG A 108 13.37 -3.89 -2.54
CA ARG A 108 13.44 -2.81 -3.54
C ARG A 108 12.40 -2.95 -4.64
N LEU A 109 12.17 -4.17 -5.13
CA LEU A 109 11.18 -4.43 -6.18
C LEU A 109 9.77 -4.14 -5.66
N LEU A 110 9.48 -4.60 -4.44
CA LEU A 110 8.21 -4.32 -3.78
C LEU A 110 8.00 -2.81 -3.56
N ALA A 111 9.04 -2.10 -3.11
CA ALA A 111 8.97 -0.66 -2.89
C ALA A 111 8.71 0.13 -4.18
N ILE A 112 9.29 -0.30 -5.31
CA ILE A 112 9.00 0.31 -6.62
C ILE A 112 7.52 0.15 -6.97
N ILE A 113 6.97 -1.07 -6.82
CA ILE A 113 5.56 -1.34 -7.11
C ILE A 113 4.66 -0.54 -6.17
N GLU A 114 4.99 -0.50 -4.88
CA GLU A 114 4.25 0.24 -3.87
C GLU A 114 4.23 1.75 -4.14
N ALA A 115 5.38 2.35 -4.45
CA ALA A 115 5.47 3.76 -4.79
C ALA A 115 4.68 4.11 -6.06
N LEU A 116 4.73 3.25 -7.08
CA LEU A 116 3.91 3.41 -8.29
C LEU A 116 2.41 3.41 -7.97
N LEU A 117 1.96 2.51 -7.10
CA LEU A 117 0.57 2.50 -6.62
C LEU A 117 0.24 3.77 -5.85
N GLY A 118 1.13 4.21 -4.96
CA GLY A 118 1.02 5.45 -4.20
C GLY A 118 0.72 6.68 -5.06
N TYR A 119 1.43 6.83 -6.18
CA TYR A 119 1.19 7.91 -7.16
C TYR A 119 -0.05 7.71 -8.04
N THR A 120 -0.40 6.46 -8.35
CA THR A 120 -1.51 6.18 -9.27
C THR A 120 -2.87 6.35 -8.58
N ILE A 121 -2.97 6.09 -7.28
CA ILE A 121 -4.22 6.15 -6.52
C ILE A 121 -4.88 7.55 -6.53
N PRO A 122 -4.19 8.67 -6.22
CA PRO A 122 -4.78 10.02 -6.28
C PRO A 122 -5.13 10.43 -7.70
N ALA A 123 -4.29 10.09 -8.67
CA ALA A 123 -4.55 10.37 -10.08
C ALA A 123 -5.82 9.66 -10.55
N ALA A 124 -5.97 8.38 -10.22
CA ALA A 124 -7.18 7.61 -10.52
C ALA A 124 -8.42 8.19 -9.82
N PHE A 125 -8.28 8.62 -8.57
CA PHE A 125 -9.35 9.27 -7.83
C PHE A 125 -9.80 10.58 -8.48
N VAL A 126 -8.85 11.43 -8.90
CA VAL A 126 -9.14 12.72 -9.57
C VAL A 126 -9.79 12.49 -10.93
N VAL A 127 -9.23 11.61 -11.77
CA VAL A 127 -9.79 11.28 -13.10
C VAL A 127 -11.24 10.83 -12.95
N ARG A 128 -11.53 9.95 -11.99
CA ARG A 128 -12.91 9.51 -11.75
C ARG A 128 -13.83 10.61 -11.25
N THR A 129 -13.35 11.45 -10.36
CA THR A 129 -14.19 12.46 -9.72
C THR A 129 -14.53 13.61 -10.66
N PHE A 130 -13.59 13.96 -11.56
CA PHE A 130 -13.73 15.14 -12.42
C PHE A 130 -13.93 14.82 -13.91
N ILE A 131 -13.43 13.69 -14.43
CA ILE A 131 -13.49 13.34 -15.86
C ILE A 131 -14.63 12.36 -16.17
N ASP A 132 -14.85 11.33 -15.34
CA ASP A 132 -16.01 10.44 -15.49
C ASP A 132 -17.35 11.13 -15.13
N PHE A 133 -17.30 12.39 -14.68
CA PHE A 133 -18.48 13.22 -14.38
C PHE A 133 -19.11 13.85 -15.64
N ASP A 134 -18.79 13.42 -16.87
CA ASP A 134 -19.45 13.97 -18.06
C ASP A 134 -20.90 13.45 -18.21
N PRO A 135 -21.93 14.25 -17.90
CA PRO A 135 -23.32 13.82 -18.00
C PRO A 135 -23.83 13.86 -19.45
N SER A 136 -23.01 14.30 -20.41
CA SER A 136 -23.43 14.54 -21.81
C SER A 136 -23.39 13.29 -22.72
N SER A 137 -22.86 12.17 -22.23
CA SER A 137 -22.82 10.87 -22.96
C SER A 137 -24.17 10.11 -22.98
N ARG A 138 -25.19 10.61 -22.28
CA ARG A 138 -26.58 10.19 -22.50
C ARG A 138 -27.26 11.16 -23.46
N LYS A 139 -26.99 11.01 -24.76
CA LYS A 139 -27.92 11.43 -25.80
C LYS A 139 -28.37 10.21 -26.58
#